data_AF-A0A9P9A8U2-F1
#
_entry.id   AF-A0A9P9A8U2-F1
#
_cell.length_a   1.000
_cell.length_b   1.000
_cell.length_c   1.000
_cell.angle_alpha   90.00
_cell.angle_beta   90.00
_cell.angle_gamma   90.00
#
_symmetry.space_group_name_H-M   'P 1'
#
loop_
_entity.id
_entity.type
_entity.pdbx_description
1 polymer ?
#
loop_
_entity_poly.entity_id
_entity_poly.type
_entity_poly.pdbx_seq_one_letter_code
_entity_poly.pdbx_strand_id
1 'polypeptide(L)'
;MHFFVLAILPLTALAALNGRCTGDLATGLWKEDGICITTTNCANRGGKTKNGACPSDGDNIKCCIIDEDRNPCGVSSYCTWTSNTCFQGGQRRTGFCPGLDNYSCCRY
;
A
#
# COMPACT_ATOMS: atom_id res chain seq x y z
N MET A 1 21.79 -30.11 -34.81
CA MET A 1 22.07 -29.15 -33.73
C MET A 1 20.80 -28.35 -33.50
N HIS A 2 20.01 -28.69 -32.46
CA HIS A 2 18.75 -27.99 -32.17
C HIS A 2 19.05 -26.79 -31.28
N PHE A 3 18.85 -25.58 -31.82
CA PHE A 3 18.94 -24.33 -31.07
C PHE A 3 17.64 -24.14 -30.29
N PHE A 4 17.68 -24.33 -28.97
CA PHE A 4 16.58 -24.00 -28.08
C PHE A 4 16.58 -22.47 -27.84
N VAL A 5 15.68 -21.74 -28.50
CA VAL A 5 15.51 -20.31 -28.28
C VAL A 5 14.63 -20.12 -27.03
N LEU A 6 15.27 -19.82 -25.89
CA LEU A 6 14.59 -19.41 -24.66
C LEU A 6 14.10 -17.96 -24.84
N ALA A 7 12.81 -17.80 -25.15
CA ALA A 7 12.14 -16.51 -25.17
C ALA A 7 12.02 -15.98 -23.73
N ILE A 8 12.85 -14.98 -23.40
CA ILE A 8 12.79 -14.25 -22.13
C ILE A 8 11.65 -13.23 -22.28
N LEU A 9 10.45 -13.57 -21.81
CA LEU A 9 9.38 -12.58 -21.72
C LEU A 9 9.77 -11.54 -20.66
N PRO A 10 9.88 -10.25 -20.99
CA PRO A 10 10.06 -9.23 -19.98
C PRO A 10 8.81 -9.25 -19.10
N LEU A 11 8.96 -9.68 -17.84
CA LEU A 11 7.97 -9.40 -16.81
C LEU A 11 7.97 -7.88 -16.66
N THR A 12 7.12 -7.20 -17.43
CA THR A 12 6.71 -5.85 -17.10
C THR A 12 5.98 -5.97 -15.78
N ALA A 13 6.73 -5.81 -14.69
CA ALA A 13 6.19 -5.84 -13.36
C ALA A 13 5.24 -4.63 -13.25
N LEU A 14 3.95 -4.92 -13.40
CA LEU A 14 2.89 -3.96 -13.20
C LEU A 14 3.09 -3.42 -11.79
N ALA A 15 3.37 -2.13 -11.67
CA ALA A 15 3.32 -1.45 -10.39
C ALA A 15 2.04 -1.90 -9.69
N ALA A 16 2.16 -2.56 -8.54
CA ALA A 16 1.06 -3.20 -7.84
C ALA A 16 0.16 -2.15 -7.20
N LEU A 17 -0.57 -1.40 -8.04
CA LEU A 17 -1.52 -0.40 -7.60
C LEU A 17 -2.55 -1.07 -6.70
N ASN A 18 -2.80 -0.47 -5.54
CA ASN A 18 -3.63 -1.03 -4.46
C ASN A 18 -3.08 -2.34 -3.84
N GLY A 19 -1.80 -2.63 -4.06
CA GLY A 19 -1.08 -3.76 -3.47
C GLY A 19 -0.31 -3.36 -2.21
N ARG A 20 0.09 -4.38 -1.45
CA ARG A 20 0.99 -4.21 -0.28
C ARG A 20 2.34 -3.67 -0.72
N CYS A 21 2.94 -2.89 0.15
CA CYS A 21 4.36 -2.58 0.02
C CYS A 21 5.20 -3.82 0.36
N THR A 22 6.05 -4.24 -0.56
CA THR A 22 6.86 -5.46 -0.44
C THR A 22 8.30 -5.29 -0.94
N GLY A 23 8.72 -4.06 -1.29
CA GLY A 23 10.11 -3.79 -1.66
C GLY A 23 11.05 -3.84 -0.46
N ASP A 24 12.36 -3.88 -0.68
CA ASP A 24 13.38 -4.01 0.38
C ASP A 24 13.29 -2.89 1.43
N LEU A 25 12.78 -1.72 1.03
CA LEU A 25 12.59 -0.58 1.92
C LEU A 25 11.25 -0.57 2.66
N ALA A 26 10.34 -1.50 2.33
CA ALA A 26 9.09 -1.72 3.05
C ALA A 26 9.37 -2.46 4.37
N THR A 27 9.69 -1.70 5.40
CA THR A 27 9.98 -2.17 6.77
C THR A 27 9.09 -1.50 7.81
N GLY A 28 8.84 -2.17 8.94
CA GLY A 28 7.93 -1.70 9.99
C GLY A 28 6.53 -1.41 9.46
N LEU A 29 5.96 -0.27 9.86
CA LEU A 29 4.64 0.19 9.40
C LEU A 29 4.49 0.20 7.87
N TRP A 30 5.57 0.44 7.13
CA TRP A 30 5.51 0.44 5.65
C TRP A 30 5.21 -0.95 5.12
N LYS A 31 5.71 -2.00 5.77
CA LYS A 31 5.42 -3.39 5.41
C LYS A 31 4.05 -3.85 5.89
N GLU A 32 3.71 -3.44 7.11
CA GLU A 32 2.52 -3.91 7.83
C GLU A 32 1.26 -3.29 7.25
N ASP A 33 1.29 -1.97 7.04
CA ASP A 33 0.15 -1.13 6.70
C ASP A 33 0.37 -0.29 5.44
N GLY A 34 1.55 -0.30 4.82
CA GLY A 34 1.78 0.49 3.61
C GLY A 34 1.03 -0.05 2.38
N ILE A 35 0.55 0.87 1.54
CA ILE A 35 -0.11 0.58 0.26
C ILE A 35 0.56 1.28 -0.92
N CYS A 36 0.71 0.57 -2.03
CA CYS A 36 1.20 1.13 -3.29
C CYS A 36 0.10 1.88 -4.04
N ILE A 37 0.15 3.22 -4.02
CA ILE A 37 -0.82 4.10 -4.68
C ILE A 37 -0.12 5.28 -5.36
N THR A 38 -0.88 6.10 -6.08
CA THR A 38 -0.30 7.29 -6.69
C THR A 38 0.13 8.30 -5.63
N THR A 39 1.23 9.01 -5.87
CA THR A 39 1.74 10.06 -4.97
C THR A 39 0.67 11.11 -4.68
N THR A 40 -0.11 11.52 -5.70
CA THR A 40 -1.25 12.43 -5.56
C THR A 40 -2.34 11.88 -4.64
N ASN A 41 -2.70 10.60 -4.78
CA ASN A 41 -3.73 10.00 -3.93
C ASN A 41 -3.25 9.90 -2.48
N CYS A 42 -2.00 9.50 -2.27
CA CYS A 42 -1.38 9.49 -0.95
C CYS A 42 -1.41 10.88 -0.29
N ALA A 43 -0.97 11.92 -1.01
CA ALA A 43 -0.96 13.29 -0.50
C ALA A 43 -2.38 13.81 -0.18
N ASN A 44 -3.36 13.53 -1.05
CA ASN A 44 -4.77 13.93 -0.83
C ASN A 44 -5.40 13.26 0.41
N ARG A 45 -4.86 12.13 0.85
CA ARG A 45 -5.27 11.42 2.07
C ARG A 45 -4.38 11.73 3.27
N GLY A 46 -3.47 12.70 3.15
CA GLY A 46 -2.56 13.08 4.22
C GLY A 46 -1.45 12.07 4.51
N GLY A 47 -1.19 11.13 3.60
CA GLY A 47 -0.18 10.10 3.77
C GLY A 47 1.24 10.56 3.44
N LYS A 48 2.21 9.75 3.84
CA LYS A 48 3.64 9.86 3.54
C LYS A 48 4.03 8.81 2.52
N THR A 49 4.90 9.15 1.58
CA THR A 49 5.39 8.22 0.55
C THR A 49 6.80 7.71 0.85
N LYS A 50 7.10 6.48 0.44
CA LYS A 50 8.43 5.88 0.45
C LYS A 50 8.77 5.28 -0.92
N ASN A 51 9.95 5.63 -1.42
CA ASN A 51 10.51 5.10 -2.65
C ASN A 51 11.11 3.70 -2.43
N GLY A 52 11.13 2.87 -3.47
CA GLY A 52 11.72 1.52 -3.46
C GLY A 52 11.00 0.52 -2.56
N ALA A 53 9.75 0.80 -2.21
CA ALA A 53 8.95 -0.02 -1.30
C ALA A 53 7.75 -0.70 -1.97
N CYS A 54 7.51 -0.44 -3.26
CA CYS A 54 6.58 -1.20 -4.08
C CYS A 54 7.30 -2.24 -4.96
N PRO A 55 6.65 -3.37 -5.32
CA PRO A 55 7.22 -4.39 -6.21
C PRO A 55 7.66 -3.86 -7.58
N SER A 56 7.15 -2.69 -7.98
CA SER A 56 7.63 -1.88 -9.10
C SER A 56 7.23 -0.44 -8.87
N ASP A 57 8.17 0.30 -8.29
CA ASP A 57 8.04 1.70 -7.92
C ASP A 57 7.95 2.57 -9.18
N GLY A 58 6.77 2.59 -9.82
CA GLY A 58 6.54 3.47 -10.96
C GLY A 58 6.82 4.93 -10.59
N ASP A 59 7.08 5.78 -11.59
CA ASP A 59 7.43 7.20 -11.35
C ASP A 59 6.41 7.88 -10.43
N ASN A 60 5.13 7.56 -10.61
CA ASN A 60 4.02 8.13 -9.85
C ASN A 60 3.39 7.17 -8.83
N ILE A 61 3.88 5.94 -8.68
CA ILE A 61 3.33 4.95 -7.73
C ILE A 61 4.38 4.65 -6.67
N LYS A 62 4.07 5.03 -5.43
CA LYS A 62 4.95 4.89 -4.27
C LYS A 62 4.24 4.16 -3.15
N CYS A 63 5.01 3.58 -2.24
CA CYS A 63 4.45 3.04 -1.02
C CYS A 63 3.95 4.20 -0.17
N CYS A 64 2.73 4.12 0.32
CA CYS A 64 2.06 5.15 1.10
C CYS A 64 1.68 4.60 2.48
N ILE A 65 1.99 5.34 3.54
CA ILE A 65 1.34 5.18 4.84
C ILE A 65 0.46 6.39 5.07
N ILE A 66 -0.77 6.15 5.50
CA ILE A 66 -1.68 7.21 5.90
C ILE A 66 -1.30 7.68 7.30
N ASP A 67 -0.90 8.94 7.40
CA ASP A 67 -0.47 9.55 8.66
C ASP A 67 -1.66 9.76 9.61
N GLU A 68 -1.43 9.57 10.90
CA GLU A 68 -2.45 9.68 11.95
C GLU A 68 -3.02 11.11 12.05
N ASP A 69 -2.20 12.14 11.77
CA ASP A 69 -2.58 13.55 11.95
C ASP A 69 -3.64 14.03 10.95
N ARG A 70 -3.69 13.41 9.77
CA ARG A 70 -4.65 13.74 8.71
C ARG A 70 -5.43 12.52 8.24
N ASN A 71 -5.54 11.54 9.13
CA ASN A 71 -6.11 10.27 8.77
C ASN A 71 -7.59 10.44 8.35
N PRO A 72 -7.99 10.06 7.12
CA PRO A 72 -9.40 10.04 6.69
C PRO A 72 -10.30 9.19 7.59
N CYS A 73 -9.72 8.29 8.39
CA CYS A 73 -10.43 7.47 9.37
C CYS A 73 -10.90 8.25 10.62
N GLY A 74 -10.32 9.42 10.91
CA GLY A 74 -10.57 10.24 12.11
C GLY A 74 -9.50 10.10 13.20
N VAL A 75 -9.73 10.77 14.34
CA VAL A 75 -8.80 10.74 15.48
C VAL A 75 -8.69 9.32 16.05
N SER A 76 -7.47 8.93 16.41
CA SER A 76 -7.15 7.60 16.95
C SER A 76 -7.66 6.50 16.03
N SER A 77 -7.14 6.47 14.82
CA SER A 77 -7.41 5.39 13.88
C SER A 77 -6.26 5.27 12.90
N TYR A 78 -6.20 4.16 12.18
CA TYR A 78 -5.18 3.89 11.18
C TYR A 78 -5.79 3.12 10.01
N CYS A 79 -5.20 3.28 8.83
CA CYS A 79 -5.52 2.45 7.69
C CYS A 79 -4.70 1.17 7.74
N THR A 80 -5.35 0.03 7.59
CA THR A 80 -4.69 -1.27 7.59
C THR A 80 -5.38 -2.23 6.64
N TRP A 81 -4.69 -3.31 6.31
CA TRP A 81 -5.21 -4.34 5.43
C TRP A 81 -6.33 -5.12 6.11
N THR A 82 -7.36 -5.50 5.36
CA THR A 82 -8.50 -6.25 5.94
C THR A 82 -8.13 -7.64 6.45
N SER A 83 -6.99 -8.18 6.01
CA SER A 83 -6.39 -9.39 6.55
C SER A 83 -5.76 -9.19 7.93
N ASN A 84 -5.47 -7.95 8.32
CA ASN A 84 -4.98 -7.60 9.64
C ASN A 84 -6.20 -7.41 10.57
N THR A 85 -6.10 -7.91 11.79
CA THR A 85 -7.12 -7.64 12.81
C THR A 85 -6.99 -6.19 13.27
N CYS A 86 -8.11 -5.51 13.47
CA CYS A 86 -8.06 -4.29 14.29
C CYS A 86 -7.63 -4.69 15.70
N PHE A 87 -7.00 -3.76 16.43
CA PHE A 87 -6.76 -3.91 17.87
C PHE A 87 -8.07 -4.29 18.61
N GLN A 88 -7.95 -4.86 19.81
CA GLN A 88 -9.10 -5.44 20.52
C GLN A 88 -10.22 -4.41 20.76
N GLY A 89 -11.40 -4.70 20.21
CA GLY A 89 -12.59 -3.83 20.29
C GLY A 89 -12.74 -2.85 19.13
N GLY A 90 -11.76 -2.79 18.22
CA GLY A 90 -11.75 -1.85 17.12
C GLY A 90 -12.76 -2.10 16.02
N GLN A 91 -13.34 -1.01 15.54
CA GLN A 91 -14.35 -1.05 14.49
C GLN A 91 -13.71 -0.81 13.11
N ARG A 92 -14.03 -1.72 12.19
CA ARG A 92 -13.67 -1.62 10.77
C ARG A 92 -14.58 -0.59 10.10
N ARG A 93 -14.01 0.33 9.33
CA ARG A 93 -14.78 1.24 8.46
C ARG A 93 -14.21 1.21 7.05
N THR A 94 -15.07 0.96 6.07
CA THR A 94 -14.70 0.87 4.64
C THR A 94 -14.90 2.23 3.94
N GLY A 95 -14.24 2.43 2.81
CA GLY A 95 -14.42 3.63 1.96
C GLY A 95 -13.63 4.89 2.35
N PHE A 96 -12.89 4.86 3.45
CA PHE A 96 -12.09 6.00 3.92
C PHE A 96 -10.61 5.90 3.50
N CYS A 97 -10.04 4.70 3.57
CA CYS A 97 -8.65 4.45 3.19
C CYS A 97 -8.51 4.27 1.67
N PRO A 98 -7.36 4.65 1.09
CA PRO A 98 -7.09 4.39 -0.31
C PRO A 98 -6.69 2.93 -0.51
N GLY A 99 -7.38 2.18 -1.37
CA GLY A 99 -7.04 0.76 -1.60
C GLY A 99 -8.24 -0.17 -1.61
N LEU A 100 -9.30 0.23 -2.31
CA LEU A 100 -10.52 -0.57 -2.53
C LEU A 100 -10.99 -1.28 -1.24
N ASP A 101 -11.41 -2.54 -1.34
CA ASP A 101 -12.04 -3.28 -0.24
C ASP A 101 -11.04 -4.05 0.62
N ASN A 102 -9.76 -4.10 0.24
CA ASN A 102 -8.72 -4.81 0.97
C ASN A 102 -7.90 -3.92 1.91
N TYR A 103 -8.16 -2.62 1.94
CA TYR A 103 -7.48 -1.65 2.81
C TYR A 103 -8.49 -0.68 3.43
N SER A 104 -8.57 -0.68 4.76
CA SER A 104 -9.70 -0.11 5.49
C SER A 104 -9.28 0.51 6.82
N CYS A 105 -10.13 1.34 7.40
CA CYS A 105 -9.85 1.94 8.69
C CYS A 105 -10.07 0.96 9.83
N CYS A 106 -9.14 0.95 10.77
CA CYS A 106 -9.34 0.47 12.13
C CYS A 106 -9.32 1.67 13.07
N ARG A 107 -10.45 1.92 13.74
CA ARG A 107 -10.59 2.99 14.73
C ARG A 107 -10.46 2.44 16.14
N TYR A 108 -9.57 3.05 16.96
CA TYR A 108 -9.32 2.82 18.40
C TYR A 108 -10.60 2.83 19.24
#